data_AF-A0A067BNQ1-F1
#
_entry.id   AF-A0A067BNQ1-F1
#
_cell.length_a   1.000
_cell.length_b   1.000
_cell.length_c   1.000
_cell.angle_alpha   90.00
_cell.angle_beta   90.00
_cell.angle_gamma   90.00
#
_symmetry.space_group_name_H-M   'P 1'
#
loop_
_entity.id
_entity.type
_entity.pdbx_description
1 polymer ?
#
loop_
_entity_poly.entity_id
_entity_poly.type
_entity_poly.pdbx_seq_one_letter_code
_entity_poly.pdbx_strand_id
1 'polypeptide(L)'
;MAGPFLTTEDMKMCFSLFCVVYGIGTLGMPGNYSRAGYVWATIALAFMASINIYASVCISKVMMVAPKKVQTLSDIGEWVFGKPGRWVT
;
A
#
# COMPACT_ATOMS: atom_id res chain seq x y z
N MET A 1 -8.82 17.39 13.86
CA MET A 1 -8.77 16.82 15.22
C MET A 1 -7.37 16.26 15.43
N ALA A 2 -6.55 16.91 16.25
CA ALA A 2 -5.22 16.41 16.61
C ALA A 2 -5.38 15.46 17.81
N GLY A 3 -5.57 14.17 17.52
CA GLY A 3 -5.43 13.11 18.52
C GLY A 3 -3.95 12.81 18.80
N PRO A 4 -3.63 12.02 19.84
CA PRO A 4 -2.26 11.58 20.12
C PRO A 4 -1.68 10.91 18.87
N PHE A 5 -0.48 11.34 18.48
CA PHE A 5 0.11 11.06 17.16
C PHE A 5 0.54 9.58 16.97
N LEU A 6 0.44 8.75 18.01
CA LEU A 6 0.84 7.34 18.02
C LEU A 6 0.18 6.63 19.21
N THR A 7 -0.95 5.98 18.98
CA THR A 7 -1.57 5.08 19.96
C THR A 7 -0.91 3.71 19.90
N THR A 8 -1.01 2.91 20.96
CA THR A 8 -0.51 1.53 20.96
C THR A 8 -1.16 0.67 19.87
N GLU A 9 -2.38 1.01 19.46
CA GLU A 9 -3.11 0.36 18.37
C GLU A 9 -2.50 0.68 17.00
N ASP A 10 -2.08 1.93 16.76
CA ASP A 10 -1.36 2.35 15.55
C ASP A 10 -0.02 1.62 15.43
N MET A 11 0.67 1.40 16.56
CA MET A 11 1.95 0.67 16.58
C MET A 11 1.77 -0.81 16.20
N LYS A 12 0.69 -1.46 16.64
CA LYS A 12 0.38 -2.84 16.21
C LYS A 12 0.06 -2.92 14.73
N MET A 13 -0.68 -1.94 14.20
CA MET A 13 -0.98 -1.84 12.77
C MET A 13 0.30 -1.64 11.94
N CYS A 14 1.20 -0.75 12.37
CA CYS A 14 2.50 -0.57 11.72
C CYS A 14 3.35 -1.85 11.72
N PHE A 15 3.36 -2.62 12.82
CA PHE A 15 4.08 -3.89 12.88
C PHE A 15 3.47 -4.95 11.94
N SER A 16 2.15 -5.03 11.88
CA SER A 16 1.45 -5.93 10.96
C SER A 16 1.73 -5.57 9.49
N LEU A 17 1.72 -4.28 9.17
CA LEU A 17 2.09 -3.78 7.83
C LEU A 17 3.56 -4.09 7.50
N PHE A 18 4.48 -3.92 8.44
CA PHE A 18 5.87 -4.29 8.24
C PHE A 18 6.01 -5.79 7.94
N CYS A 19 5.37 -6.65 8.72
CA CYS A 19 5.42 -8.09 8.53
C CYS A 19 4.89 -8.52 7.15
N VAL A 20 3.83 -7.88 6.63
CA VAL A 20 3.27 -8.23 5.31
C VAL A 20 4.09 -7.69 4.14
N VAL A 21 4.76 -6.55 4.30
CA VAL A 21 5.56 -5.92 3.25
C VAL A 21 6.93 -6.59 3.11
N TYR A 22 7.57 -6.97 4.21
CA TYR A 22 8.85 -7.68 4.22
C TYR A 22 8.66 -9.18 3.97
N GLY A 23 8.18 -9.51 2.78
CA GLY A 23 7.98 -10.89 2.32
C GLY A 23 8.94 -11.29 1.20
N ILE A 24 8.50 -12.25 0.38
CA ILE A 24 9.24 -12.79 -0.79
C ILE A 24 9.70 -11.69 -1.75
N GLY A 25 8.97 -10.57 -1.86
CA GLY A 25 9.34 -9.44 -2.71
C GLY A 25 10.73 -8.86 -2.39
N THR A 26 11.15 -8.89 -1.12
CA THR A 26 12.48 -8.40 -0.71
C THR A 26 13.61 -9.33 -1.16
N LEU A 27 13.35 -10.63 -1.31
CA LEU A 27 14.34 -11.63 -1.74
C LEU A 27 14.74 -11.42 -3.23
N GLY A 28 13.85 -10.86 -4.05
CA GLY A 28 14.12 -10.58 -5.46
C GLY A 28 14.85 -9.25 -5.73
N MET A 29 14.85 -8.31 -4.77
CA MET A 29 15.52 -7.02 -4.93
C MET A 29 17.02 -7.12 -5.21
N PRO A 30 17.84 -7.92 -4.51
CA PRO A 30 19.28 -8.00 -4.81
C PRO A 30 19.57 -8.48 -6.24
N GLY A 31 18.73 -9.37 -6.79
CA GLY A 31 18.81 -9.81 -8.20
C GLY A 31 18.40 -8.73 -9.21
N ASN A 32 17.41 -7.90 -8.87
CA ASN A 32 17.05 -6.74 -9.70
C ASN A 32 18.15 -5.66 -9.66
N TYR A 33 18.73 -5.42 -8.48
CA TYR A 33 19.80 -4.46 -8.28
C TYR A 33 21.08 -4.85 -9.03
N SER A 34 21.40 -6.14 -9.11
CA SER A 34 22.57 -6.63 -9.87
C SER A 34 22.42 -6.50 -11.38
N ARG A 35 21.19 -6.51 -11.91
CA ARG A 35 20.91 -6.35 -13.35
C ARG A 35 20.72 -4.91 -13.80
N ALA A 36 20.03 -4.08 -13.02
CA ALA A 36 19.77 -2.68 -13.37
C ALA A 36 20.91 -1.72 -12.97
N GLY A 37 21.77 -2.14 -12.04
CA GLY A 37 22.80 -1.29 -11.44
C GLY A 37 22.28 -0.46 -10.27
N TYR A 38 23.17 -0.15 -9.32
CA TYR A 38 22.81 0.43 -8.02
C TYR A 38 22.08 1.79 -8.13
N VAL A 39 22.52 2.65 -9.04
CA VAL A 39 21.96 4.01 -9.18
C VAL A 39 20.57 3.97 -9.79
N TRP A 40 20.37 3.22 -10.87
CA TRP A 40 19.07 3.13 -11.53
C TRP A 40 18.05 2.36 -10.70
N ALA A 41 18.50 1.31 -9.99
CA ALA A 41 17.64 0.54 -9.11
C ALA A 41 17.16 1.36 -7.89
N THR A 42 18.03 2.17 -7.27
CA THR A 42 17.62 3.06 -6.16
C THR A 42 16.63 4.14 -6.60
N ILE A 43 16.85 4.77 -7.76
CA ILE A 43 15.92 5.77 -8.32
C ILE A 43 14.57 5.12 -8.62
N ALA A 44 14.56 3.96 -9.29
CA ALA A 44 13.33 3.24 -9.60
C ALA A 44 12.58 2.79 -8.33
N LEU A 45 13.31 2.30 -7.33
CA LEU A 45 12.74 1.92 -6.03
C LEU A 45 12.10 3.13 -5.33
N ALA A 46 12.82 4.25 -5.26
CA ALA A 46 12.33 5.46 -4.61
C ALA A 46 11.08 6.03 -5.32
N PHE A 47 11.06 5.98 -6.65
CA PHE A 47 9.91 6.41 -7.45
C PHE A 47 8.70 5.50 -7.27
N MET A 48 8.90 4.18 -7.29
CA MET A 48 7.81 3.24 -7.01
C MET A 48 7.30 3.36 -5.57
N ALA A 49 8.19 3.58 -4.60
CA ALA A 49 7.81 3.80 -3.22
C ALA A 49 6.95 5.06 -3.07
N SER A 50 7.34 6.19 -3.69
CA SER A 50 6.57 7.43 -3.59
C SER A 50 5.18 7.31 -4.21
N ILE A 51 5.05 6.63 -5.35
CA ILE A 51 3.76 6.36 -5.99
C ILE A 51 2.87 5.48 -5.09
N ASN A 52 3.42 4.40 -4.53
CA ASN A 52 2.65 3.50 -3.66
C ASN A 52 2.23 4.18 -2.36
N ILE A 53 3.06 5.04 -1.78
CA ILE A 53 2.70 5.85 -0.61
C ILE A 53 1.54 6.79 -0.96
N TYR A 54 1.64 7.50 -2.09
CA TYR A 54 0.57 8.40 -2.53
C TYR A 54 -0.75 7.66 -2.78
N ALA A 55 -0.70 6.52 -3.47
CA ALA A 55 -1.86 5.67 -3.70
C ALA A 55 -2.49 5.18 -2.39
N SER A 56 -1.66 4.76 -1.43
CA SER A 56 -2.13 4.33 -0.10
C SER A 56 -2.87 5.46 0.63
N VAL A 57 -2.35 6.70 0.57
CA VAL A 57 -3.04 7.88 1.14
C VAL A 57 -4.39 8.14 0.45
N CYS A 58 -4.45 8.03 -0.87
CA CYS A 58 -5.70 8.16 -1.62
C CYS A 58 -6.73 7.10 -1.19
N ILE A 59 -6.31 5.84 -1.09
CA ILE A 59 -7.17 4.73 -0.65
C ILE A 59 -7.65 4.95 0.78
N SER A 60 -6.78 5.38 1.71
CA SER A 60 -7.19 5.71 3.08
C SER A 60 -8.26 6.81 3.12
N LYS A 61 -8.18 7.81 2.23
CA LYS A 61 -9.24 8.84 2.12
C LYS A 61 -10.56 8.27 1.60
N VAL A 62 -10.52 7.37 0.63
CA VAL A 62 -11.71 6.70 0.11
C VAL A 62 -12.34 5.81 1.19
N MET A 63 -11.52 5.09 1.96
CA MET A 63 -12.00 4.23 3.06
C MET A 63 -12.68 5.02 4.19
N MET A 64 -12.40 6.30 4.38
CA MET A 64 -13.12 7.15 5.35
C MET A 64 -14.58 7.43 4.95
N VAL A 65 -14.89 7.38 3.64
CA VAL A 65 -16.25 7.59 3.11
C VAL A 65 -16.96 6.26 2.85
N ALA A 66 -16.20 5.16 2.73
CA ALA A 66 -16.72 3.85 2.41
C ALA A 66 -17.54 3.25 3.58
N PRO A 67 -18.63 2.52 3.29
CA PRO A 67 -19.41 1.81 4.30
C PRO A 67 -18.63 0.61 4.87
N LYS A 68 -18.91 0.22 6.12
CA LYS A 68 -18.20 -0.86 6.87
C LYS A 68 -18.16 -2.23 6.19
N LYS A 69 -18.96 -2.45 5.14
CA LYS A 69 -18.95 -3.69 4.33
C LYS A 69 -17.70 -3.78 3.44
N VAL A 70 -17.06 -2.65 3.15
CA VAL A 70 -15.92 -2.57 2.23
C VAL A 70 -14.62 -2.78 3.02
N GLN A 71 -14.03 -3.97 2.90
CA GLN A 71 -12.79 -4.33 3.59
C GLN A 71 -11.63 -4.66 2.65
N THR A 72 -11.93 -5.07 1.41
CA THR A 72 -10.91 -5.46 0.41
C THR A 72 -10.80 -4.43 -0.70
N LEU A 73 -9.66 -4.43 -1.40
CA LEU A 73 -9.45 -3.54 -2.55
C LEU A 73 -10.50 -3.78 -3.66
N SER A 74 -10.89 -5.04 -3.90
CA SER A 74 -11.93 -5.40 -4.87
C SER A 74 -13.33 -4.94 -4.44
N ASP A 75 -13.64 -4.93 -3.14
CA ASP A 75 -14.87 -4.32 -2.62
C ASP A 75 -14.86 -2.80 -2.78
N ILE A 76 -13.70 -2.15 -2.63
CA ILE A 76 -13.54 -0.70 -2.91
C ILE A 76 -13.76 -0.46 -4.41
N GLY A 77 -13.20 -1.30 -5.27
CA GLY A 77 -13.40 -1.26 -6.72
C GLY A 77 -14.87 -1.41 -7.11
N GLU A 78 -15.60 -2.35 -6.49
CA GLU A 78 -17.05 -2.49 -6.70
C GLU A 78 -17.83 -1.26 -6.24
N TRP A 79 -17.41 -0.64 -5.13
CA TRP A 79 -18.10 0.53 -4.58
C TRP A 79 -17.86 1.79 -5.42
N VAL A 80 -16.66 2.00 -5.96
CA VAL A 80 -16.32 3.19 -6.76
C VAL A 80 -16.71 3.04 -8.23
N PHE A 81 -16.50 1.86 -8.83
CA PHE A 81 -16.65 1.64 -10.28
C PHE A 81 -17.79 0.67 -10.64
N GLY A 82 -18.52 0.13 -9.65
CA GLY A 82 -19.61 -0.83 -9.86
C GLY A 82 -19.11 -2.25 -10.16
N LYS A 83 -20.00 -3.11 -10.67
CA LYS A 83 -19.70 -4.53 -11.00
C LYS A 83 -18.43 -4.77 -11.84
N PRO A 84 -18.07 -3.98 -12.86
CA PRO A 84 -16.81 -4.21 -13.58
C PRO A 84 -15.57 -3.92 -12.70
N GLY A 85 -15.68 -3.03 -11.72
CA GLY A 85 -14.60 -2.71 -10.77
C GLY A 85 -14.21 -3.86 -9.86
N ARG A 86 -15.13 -4.79 -9.56
CA ARG A 86 -14.89 -6.01 -8.75
C ARG A 86 -13.99 -7.03 -9.45
N TRP A 87 -14.01 -7.05 -10.79
CA TRP A 87 -13.28 -8.03 -11.60
C TRP A 87 -11.92 -7.54 -12.08
N VAL A 88 -11.75 -6.21 -12.17
CA VAL A 88 -10.52 -5.57 -12.68
C VAL A 88 -9.57 -5.18 -11.55
N THR A 89 -10.08 -5.03 -10.31
CA THR A 89 -9.32 -4.61 -9.12
C THR A 89 -9.06 -5.76 -8.17
#